data_AF-A0A6J1W7H7-F1
#
_entry.id   AF-A0A6J1W7H7-F1
#
_cell.length_a   1.000
_cell.length_b   1.000
_cell.length_c   1.000
_cell.angle_alpha   90.00
_cell.angle_beta   90.00
_cell.angle_gamma   90.00
#
_symmetry.space_group_name_H-M   'P 1'
#
loop_
_entity.id
_entity.type
_entity.pdbx_description
1 polymer ?
#
loop_
_entity_poly.entity_id
_entity_poly.type
_entity_poly.pdbx_seq_one_letter_code
_entity_poly.pdbx_strand_id
1 'polypeptide(L)'
;TIVATGISYGVDFEKKYNAGIVKSIPRGFLPPQPPAVEMFGDMLASSFSIAIVAYAIAVSVGKVYATKYDYAINGNQEFIAFGISNIFSGAFSCFAATTALSRTAVQESTGGKTQVAGIISAFIVLIAIVALGKLLEPLQKSVLAAVVIANLKGMFMQVCDVPRLWRQSKADAVSPVFLQRME
;
A
#
# COMPACT_ATOMS: atom_id res chain seq x y z
N THR A 1 12.69 12.37 1.20
CA THR A 1 11.84 12.85 2.31
C THR A 1 12.64 13.57 3.38
N ILE A 2 13.66 12.95 4.01
CA ILE A 2 14.44 13.58 5.09
C ILE A 2 15.06 14.93 4.68
N VAL A 3 15.70 15.01 3.50
CA VAL A 3 16.27 16.27 2.99
C VAL A 3 15.17 17.32 2.75
N ALA A 4 14.04 16.93 2.17
CA ALA A 4 12.91 17.83 1.94
C ALA A 4 12.30 18.34 3.26
N THR A 5 12.23 17.50 4.28
CA THR A 5 11.84 17.87 5.63
C THR A 5 12.82 18.88 6.25
N GLY A 6 14.13 18.65 6.10
CA GLY A 6 15.17 19.57 6.59
C GLY A 6 15.13 20.93 5.91
N ILE A 7 14.95 20.96 4.58
CA ILE A 7 14.77 22.20 3.82
C ILE A 7 13.47 22.89 4.22
N SER A 8 12.39 22.13 4.45
CA SER A 8 11.11 22.70 4.87
C SER A 8 11.18 23.36 6.24
N TYR A 9 11.92 22.73 7.18
CA TYR A 9 12.19 23.28 8.50
C TYR A 9 13.05 24.55 8.43
N GLY A 10 14.07 24.59 7.55
CA GLY A 10 14.95 25.75 7.42
C GLY A 10 14.35 26.95 6.68
N VAL A 11 13.45 26.72 5.72
CA VAL A 11 12.87 27.77 4.86
C VAL A 11 11.50 28.26 5.34
N ASP A 12 10.88 27.55 6.28
CA ASP A 12 9.58 27.88 6.91
C ASP A 12 8.49 28.13 5.84
N PHE A 13 8.31 27.15 4.93
CA PHE A 13 7.42 27.27 3.76
C PHE A 13 5.95 27.55 4.11
N GLU A 14 5.51 27.19 5.31
CA GLU A 14 4.15 27.50 5.79
C GLU A 14 3.96 29.02 5.87
N LYS A 15 4.86 29.74 6.56
CA LYS A 15 4.73 31.19 6.75
C LYS A 15 5.01 31.98 5.48
N LYS A 16 5.93 31.48 4.63
CA LYS A 16 6.44 32.25 3.49
C LYS A 16 5.66 32.03 2.19
N TYR A 17 5.05 30.85 2.02
CA TYR A 17 4.36 30.47 0.77
C TYR A 17 2.96 29.89 0.99
N ASN A 18 2.44 29.85 2.22
CA ASN A 18 1.15 29.25 2.57
C ASN A 18 0.99 27.82 2.00
N ALA A 19 2.10 27.07 1.98
CA ALA A 19 2.12 25.73 1.41
C ALA A 19 1.36 24.75 2.33
N GLY A 20 0.54 23.87 1.75
CA GLY A 20 -0.17 22.85 2.50
C GLY A 20 0.78 21.84 3.15
N ILE A 21 0.96 21.93 4.46
CA ILE A 21 1.74 20.98 5.28
C ILE A 21 0.85 19.96 5.99
N VAL A 22 1.46 18.88 6.52
CA VAL A 22 0.77 17.80 7.26
C VAL A 22 0.22 18.30 8.62
N LYS A 23 0.80 19.37 9.18
CA LYS A 23 0.39 20.07 10.41
C LYS A 23 0.56 19.27 11.70
N SER A 24 -0.34 18.34 12.00
CA SER A 24 -0.35 17.64 13.30
C SER A 24 -0.61 16.16 13.12
N ILE A 25 0.34 15.35 13.56
CA ILE A 25 0.19 13.90 13.62
C ILE A 25 -0.14 13.55 15.08
N PRO A 26 -1.29 12.91 15.35
CA PRO A 26 -1.65 12.52 16.71
C PRO A 26 -0.57 11.63 17.31
N ARG A 27 -0.18 11.91 18.56
CA ARG A 27 0.89 11.19 19.24
C ARG A 27 0.32 9.98 19.96
N GLY A 28 1.00 8.84 19.80
CA GLY A 28 0.66 7.59 20.47
C GLY A 28 -0.27 6.71 19.66
N PHE A 29 -0.64 5.58 20.26
CA PHE A 29 -1.58 4.64 19.67
C PHE A 29 -3.01 5.14 19.86
N LEU A 30 -3.82 5.03 18.81
CA LEU A 30 -5.26 5.16 18.97
C LEU A 30 -5.79 3.94 19.73
N PRO A 31 -6.64 4.12 20.75
CA PRO A 31 -7.31 3.01 21.40
C PRO A 31 -8.20 2.28 20.38
N PRO A 32 -8.43 0.97 20.55
CA PRO A 32 -9.29 0.23 19.65
C PRO A 32 -10.71 0.81 19.69
N GLN A 33 -11.28 1.10 18.52
CA GLN A 33 -12.63 1.64 18.40
C GLN A 33 -13.60 0.55 17.93
N PRO A 34 -14.81 0.44 18.52
CA PRO A 34 -15.81 -0.48 18.02
C PRO A 34 -16.30 -0.03 16.63
N PRO A 35 -16.58 -0.97 15.72
CA PRO A 35 -17.08 -0.63 14.39
C PRO A 35 -18.51 -0.07 14.48
N ALA A 36 -18.77 1.03 13.77
CA ALA A 36 -20.09 1.65 13.73
C ALA A 36 -21.07 0.78 12.93
N VAL A 37 -21.84 -0.05 13.64
CA VAL A 37 -22.79 -1.02 13.06
C VAL A 37 -23.84 -0.38 12.16
N GLU A 38 -24.19 0.88 12.42
CA GLU A 38 -25.17 1.66 11.65
C GLU A 38 -24.73 1.90 10.19
N MET A 39 -23.41 2.00 9.94
CA MET A 39 -22.85 2.28 8.61
C MET A 39 -22.61 1.03 7.76
N PHE A 40 -22.82 -0.17 8.31
CA PHE A 40 -22.55 -1.42 7.57
C PHE A 40 -23.42 -1.54 6.32
N GLY A 41 -24.70 -1.16 6.40
CA GLY A 41 -25.63 -1.25 5.27
C GLY A 41 -25.11 -0.53 4.02
N ASP A 42 -24.61 0.70 4.20
CA ASP A 42 -24.14 1.55 3.10
C ASP A 42 -22.73 1.16 2.61
N MET A 43 -21.90 0.59 3.49
CA MET A 43 -20.51 0.26 3.18
C MET A 43 -20.30 -1.17 2.68
N LEU A 44 -21.27 -2.07 2.85
CA LEU A 44 -21.15 -3.50 2.52
C LEU A 44 -20.76 -3.75 1.07
N ALA A 45 -21.45 -3.10 0.11
CA ALA A 45 -21.19 -3.29 -1.31
C ALA A 45 -19.78 -2.84 -1.71
N SER A 46 -19.38 -1.64 -1.28
CA SER A 46 -18.06 -1.07 -1.56
C SER A 46 -16.94 -1.89 -0.88
N SER A 47 -17.15 -2.31 0.37
CA SER A 47 -16.18 -3.10 1.12
C SER A 47 -15.98 -4.49 0.53
N PHE A 48 -17.04 -5.10 0.02
CA PHE A 48 -16.97 -6.39 -0.65
C PHE A 48 -16.15 -6.32 -1.94
N SER A 49 -16.37 -5.29 -2.76
CA SER A 49 -15.58 -5.04 -3.97
C SER A 49 -14.09 -4.86 -3.63
N ILE A 50 -13.78 -4.00 -2.66
CA ILE A 50 -12.40 -3.76 -2.20
C ILE A 50 -11.76 -5.04 -1.66
N ALA A 51 -12.50 -5.85 -0.91
CA ALA A 51 -11.97 -7.10 -0.35
C ALA A 51 -11.59 -8.11 -1.44
N ILE A 52 -12.43 -8.26 -2.47
CA ILE A 52 -12.13 -9.14 -3.62
C ILE A 52 -10.87 -8.68 -4.34
N VAL A 53 -10.79 -7.39 -4.68
CA VAL A 53 -9.64 -6.83 -5.41
C VAL A 53 -8.37 -6.93 -4.57
N ALA A 54 -8.43 -6.54 -3.29
CA ALA A 54 -7.29 -6.60 -2.39
C ALA A 54 -6.76 -8.02 -2.21
N TYR A 55 -7.66 -9.01 -2.04
CA TYR A 55 -7.27 -10.41 -1.95
C TYR A 55 -6.74 -10.95 -3.28
N ALA A 56 -7.35 -10.59 -4.42
CA ALA A 56 -6.90 -11.00 -5.74
C ALA A 56 -5.46 -10.51 -6.02
N ILE A 57 -5.14 -9.27 -5.67
CA ILE A 57 -3.78 -8.73 -5.77
C ILE A 57 -2.84 -9.53 -4.84
N ALA A 58 -3.21 -9.70 -3.57
CA ALA A 58 -2.37 -10.40 -2.59
C ALA A 58 -2.04 -11.85 -3.02
N VAL A 59 -3.03 -12.63 -3.43
CA VAL A 59 -2.83 -14.02 -3.88
C VAL A 59 -2.08 -14.09 -5.22
N SER A 60 -2.27 -13.11 -6.10
CA SER A 60 -1.55 -13.04 -7.38
C SER A 60 -0.06 -12.84 -7.14
N VAL A 61 0.32 -11.91 -6.25
CA VAL A 61 1.71 -11.71 -5.85
C VAL A 61 2.26 -12.98 -5.19
N GLY A 62 1.52 -13.56 -4.24
CA GLY A 62 1.93 -14.81 -3.57
C GLY A 62 2.20 -15.94 -4.56
N LYS A 63 1.34 -16.14 -5.56
CA LYS A 63 1.49 -17.14 -6.62
C LYS A 63 2.70 -16.88 -7.52
N VAL A 64 3.00 -15.62 -7.86
CA VAL A 64 4.19 -15.29 -8.67
C VAL A 64 5.46 -15.77 -7.97
N TYR A 65 5.59 -15.52 -6.65
CA TYR A 65 6.74 -15.99 -5.89
C TYR A 65 6.70 -17.50 -5.60
N ALA A 66 5.51 -18.08 -5.43
CA ALA A 66 5.32 -19.53 -5.28
C ALA A 66 5.87 -20.30 -6.50
N THR A 67 5.52 -19.85 -7.70
CA THR A 67 6.05 -20.40 -8.95
C THR A 67 7.54 -20.13 -9.10
N LYS A 68 8.03 -18.94 -8.69
CA LYS A 68 9.46 -18.58 -8.80
C LYS A 68 10.37 -19.47 -7.93
N TYR A 69 9.89 -19.87 -6.76
CA TYR A 69 10.67 -20.61 -5.76
C TYR A 69 10.19 -22.06 -5.55
N ASP A 70 9.28 -22.53 -6.38
CA ASP A 70 8.75 -23.90 -6.37
C ASP A 70 8.19 -24.32 -5.00
N TYR A 71 7.37 -23.45 -4.38
CA TYR A 71 6.62 -23.79 -3.17
C TYR A 71 5.11 -23.77 -3.41
N ALA A 72 4.37 -24.58 -2.65
CA ALA A 72 2.91 -24.60 -2.70
C ALA A 72 2.32 -23.47 -1.85
N ILE A 73 1.32 -22.76 -2.38
CA ILE A 73 0.53 -21.79 -1.63
C ILE A 73 -0.88 -22.34 -1.43
N ASN A 74 -1.40 -22.23 -0.20
CA ASN A 74 -2.78 -22.61 0.12
C ASN A 74 -3.66 -21.36 0.15
N GLY A 75 -4.47 -21.17 -0.89
CA GLY A 75 -5.34 -19.99 -1.00
C GLY A 75 -6.33 -19.85 0.16
N ASN A 76 -6.86 -20.94 0.70
CA ASN A 76 -7.81 -20.87 1.83
C ASN A 76 -7.11 -20.34 3.09
N GLN A 77 -5.87 -20.78 3.33
CA GLN A 77 -5.08 -20.31 4.46
C GLN A 77 -4.71 -18.83 4.29
N GLU A 78 -4.28 -18.43 3.10
CA GLU A 78 -3.98 -17.03 2.78
C GLU A 78 -5.23 -16.14 2.93
N PHE A 79 -6.40 -16.61 2.49
CA PHE A 79 -7.66 -15.87 2.63
C PHE A 79 -8.04 -15.64 4.10
N ILE A 80 -7.96 -16.68 4.93
CA ILE A 80 -8.26 -16.58 6.36
C ILE A 80 -7.23 -15.66 7.05
N ALA A 81 -5.94 -15.81 6.76
CA ALA A 81 -4.90 -14.96 7.32
C ALA A 81 -5.09 -13.48 6.92
N PHE A 82 -5.41 -13.22 5.65
CA PHE A 82 -5.67 -11.89 5.12
C PHE A 82 -6.90 -11.24 5.77
N GLY A 83 -7.97 -12.01 5.95
CA GLY A 83 -9.19 -11.56 6.62
C GLY A 83 -8.95 -11.21 8.09
N ILE A 84 -8.32 -12.09 8.85
CA ILE A 84 -7.99 -11.86 10.27
C ILE A 84 -7.08 -10.63 10.42
N SER A 85 -6.07 -10.49 9.56
CA SER A 85 -5.18 -9.33 9.56
C SER A 85 -5.92 -8.02 9.34
N ASN A 86 -6.88 -7.98 8.41
CA ASN A 86 -7.67 -6.78 8.13
C ASN A 86 -8.70 -6.48 9.23
N ILE A 87 -9.32 -7.50 9.84
CA ILE A 87 -10.19 -7.31 11.01
C ILE A 87 -9.41 -6.71 12.18
N PHE A 88 -8.23 -7.26 12.47
CA PHE A 88 -7.35 -6.74 13.51
C PHE A 88 -6.94 -5.30 13.19
N SER A 89 -6.52 -5.02 11.96
CA SER A 89 -6.11 -3.68 11.53
C SER A 89 -7.25 -2.66 11.63
N GLY A 90 -8.47 -3.05 11.25
CA GLY A 90 -9.65 -2.19 11.32
C GLY A 90 -10.00 -1.78 12.76
N ALA A 91 -9.78 -2.66 13.75
CA ALA A 91 -9.99 -2.33 15.16
C ALA A 91 -9.07 -1.20 15.65
N PHE A 92 -7.89 -1.03 15.05
CA PHE A 92 -6.93 0.05 15.36
C PHE A 92 -7.06 1.26 14.41
N SER A 93 -8.23 1.46 13.78
CA SER A 93 -8.49 2.55 12.84
C SER A 93 -7.55 2.55 11.62
N CYS A 94 -7.04 1.39 11.21
CA CYS A 94 -6.24 1.25 10.01
C CYS A 94 -7.12 1.08 8.77
N PHE A 95 -6.61 1.50 7.60
CA PHE A 95 -7.24 1.23 6.31
C PHE A 95 -7.06 -0.23 5.90
N ALA A 96 -7.87 -0.68 4.94
CA ALA A 96 -7.73 -2.02 4.34
C ALA A 96 -6.31 -2.19 3.78
N ALA A 97 -5.58 -3.16 4.32
CA ALA A 97 -4.20 -3.43 3.97
C ALA A 97 -4.14 -4.51 2.89
N THR A 98 -3.22 -4.33 1.93
CA THR A 98 -2.89 -5.34 0.91
C THR A 98 -1.37 -5.53 0.79
N THR A 99 -0.97 -6.44 -0.09
CA THR A 99 0.44 -6.77 -0.34
C THR A 99 1.14 -5.64 -1.08
N ALA A 100 2.33 -5.25 -0.62
CA ALA A 100 3.12 -4.18 -1.22
C ALA A 100 4.17 -4.74 -2.20
N LEU A 101 3.81 -4.79 -3.49
CA LEU A 101 4.66 -5.27 -4.59
C LEU A 101 6.12 -4.76 -4.51
N SER A 102 6.31 -3.45 -4.48
CA SER A 102 7.64 -2.83 -4.48
C SER A 102 8.49 -3.25 -3.27
N ARG A 103 7.88 -3.39 -2.08
CA ARG A 103 8.61 -3.77 -0.87
C ARG A 103 8.98 -5.25 -0.90
N THR A 104 8.08 -6.10 -1.35
CA THR A 104 8.35 -7.54 -1.51
C THR A 104 9.45 -7.77 -2.55
N ALA A 105 9.43 -7.06 -3.67
CA ALA A 105 10.45 -7.16 -4.71
C ALA A 105 11.84 -6.72 -4.22
N VAL A 106 11.92 -5.64 -3.44
CA VAL A 106 13.19 -5.19 -2.84
C VAL A 106 13.68 -6.19 -1.79
N GLN A 107 12.80 -6.69 -0.92
CA GLN A 107 13.15 -7.71 0.07
C GLN A 107 13.66 -8.99 -0.61
N GLU A 108 13.03 -9.40 -1.71
CA GLU A 108 13.45 -10.56 -2.47
C GLU A 108 14.80 -10.33 -3.16
N SER A 109 14.98 -9.17 -3.81
CA SER A 109 16.23 -8.81 -4.51
C SER A 109 17.42 -8.71 -3.56
N THR A 110 17.17 -8.42 -2.28
CA THR A 110 18.19 -8.40 -1.21
C THR A 110 18.42 -9.77 -0.57
N GLY A 111 17.77 -10.83 -1.06
CA GLY A 111 17.94 -12.21 -0.61
C GLY A 111 17.13 -12.58 0.64
N GLY A 112 16.10 -11.81 0.99
CA GLY A 112 15.22 -12.09 2.13
C GLY A 112 14.36 -13.34 1.90
N LYS A 113 14.54 -14.37 2.74
CA LYS A 113 13.85 -15.67 2.62
C LYS A 113 12.80 -15.95 3.69
N THR A 114 12.69 -15.08 4.71
CA THR A 114 11.86 -15.34 5.89
C THR A 114 10.90 -14.19 6.17
N GLN A 115 9.76 -14.51 6.81
CA GLN A 115 8.77 -13.52 7.25
C GLN A 115 9.28 -12.62 8.39
N VAL A 116 10.39 -13.00 9.03
CA VAL A 116 11.05 -12.21 10.08
C VAL A 116 11.44 -10.82 9.57
N ALA A 117 11.81 -10.69 8.30
CA ALA A 117 12.09 -9.39 7.68
C ALA A 117 10.86 -8.45 7.72
N GLY A 118 9.66 -8.99 7.57
CA GLY A 118 8.41 -8.24 7.71
C GLY A 118 8.18 -7.75 9.14
N ILE A 119 8.46 -8.60 10.14
CA ILE A 119 8.36 -8.24 11.56
C ILE A 119 9.35 -7.13 11.90
N ILE A 120 10.61 -7.26 11.48
CA ILE A 120 11.65 -6.24 11.69
C ILE A 120 11.23 -4.92 11.03
N SER A 121 10.73 -4.98 9.79
CA SER A 121 10.21 -3.81 9.08
C SER A 121 9.07 -3.12 9.84
N ALA A 122 8.13 -3.89 10.39
CA ALA A 122 7.04 -3.36 11.21
C ALA A 122 7.55 -2.66 12.49
N PHE A 123 8.53 -3.26 13.18
CA PHE A 123 9.17 -2.62 14.36
C PHE A 123 9.90 -1.33 14.00
N ILE A 124 10.64 -1.31 12.90
CA ILE A 124 11.35 -0.11 12.43
C ILE A 124 10.34 1.01 12.11
N VAL A 125 9.25 0.67 11.40
CA VAL A 125 8.19 1.63 11.08
C VAL A 125 7.53 2.16 12.35
N LEU A 126 7.27 1.29 13.33
CA LEU A 126 6.71 1.69 14.62
C LEU A 126 7.62 2.68 15.35
N ILE A 127 8.90 2.38 15.47
CA ILE A 127 9.89 3.28 16.10
C ILE A 127 9.97 4.60 15.33
N ALA A 128 9.98 4.53 13.99
CA ALA A 128 10.01 5.72 13.15
C ALA A 128 8.79 6.62 13.37
N ILE A 129 7.58 6.06 13.47
CA ILE A 129 6.37 6.85 13.71
C ILE A 129 6.42 7.51 15.10
N VAL A 130 6.83 6.78 16.13
CA VAL A 130 6.87 7.31 17.51
C VAL A 130 7.98 8.35 17.69
N ALA A 131 9.18 8.11 17.14
CA ALA A 131 10.33 8.99 17.31
C ALA A 131 10.37 10.15 16.30
N LEU A 132 10.08 9.87 15.02
CA LEU A 132 10.18 10.83 13.92
C LEU A 132 8.84 11.47 13.55
N GLY A 133 7.74 11.12 14.20
CA GLY A 133 6.42 11.68 13.91
C GLY A 133 6.40 13.21 13.93
N LYS A 134 7.05 13.85 14.93
CA LYS A 134 7.17 15.32 14.97
C LYS A 134 7.99 15.89 13.82
N LEU A 135 9.02 15.17 13.38
CA LEU A 135 9.89 15.64 12.31
C LEU A 135 9.13 15.72 10.98
N LEU A 136 8.04 14.96 10.83
CA LEU A 136 7.21 14.94 9.62
C LEU A 136 6.10 16.02 9.62
N GLU A 137 5.84 16.72 10.73
CA GLU A 137 4.85 17.81 10.82
C GLU A 137 5.07 18.93 9.76
N PRO A 138 6.30 19.46 9.56
CA PRO A 138 6.56 20.49 8.55
C PRO A 138 6.65 19.95 7.11
N LEU A 139 6.37 18.66 6.87
CA LEU A 139 6.49 18.09 5.53
C LEU A 139 5.39 18.64 4.61
N GLN A 140 5.79 19.09 3.42
CA GLN A 140 4.87 19.56 2.38
C GLN A 140 4.11 18.41 1.74
N LYS A 141 2.79 18.59 1.56
CA LYS A 141 1.93 17.62 0.86
C LYS A 141 2.37 17.36 -0.58
N SER A 142 2.97 18.36 -1.25
CA SER A 142 3.48 18.24 -2.62
C SER A 142 4.60 17.19 -2.75
N VAL A 143 5.45 17.06 -1.73
CA VAL A 143 6.52 16.04 -1.73
C VAL A 143 5.92 14.65 -1.58
N LEU A 144 4.89 14.49 -0.75
CA LEU A 144 4.17 13.22 -0.62
C LEU A 144 3.50 12.83 -1.94
N ALA A 145 2.84 13.78 -2.62
CA ALA A 145 2.24 13.55 -3.93
C ALA A 145 3.29 13.16 -4.99
N ALA A 146 4.45 13.82 -5.02
CA ALA A 146 5.54 13.47 -5.93
C ALA A 146 6.05 12.04 -5.71
N VAL A 147 6.17 11.58 -4.46
CA VAL A 147 6.55 10.21 -4.13
C VAL A 147 5.49 9.20 -4.60
N VAL A 148 4.21 9.51 -4.46
CA VAL A 148 3.13 8.65 -4.97
C VAL A 148 3.20 8.54 -6.50
N ILE A 149 3.35 9.66 -7.21
CA ILE A 149 3.49 9.67 -8.68
C ILE A 149 4.72 8.86 -9.12
N ALA A 150 5.84 8.99 -8.42
CA ALA A 150 7.05 8.23 -8.72
C ALA A 150 6.84 6.71 -8.59
N ASN A 151 6.08 6.26 -7.58
CA ASN A 151 5.74 4.84 -7.41
C ASN A 151 4.76 4.35 -8.49
N LEU A 152 3.81 5.19 -8.91
CA LEU A 152 2.83 4.85 -9.94
C LEU A 152 3.40 4.83 -11.36
N LYS A 153 4.60 5.39 -11.58
CA LYS A 153 5.24 5.42 -12.89
C LYS A 153 5.33 4.03 -13.54
N GLY A 154 5.64 2.99 -12.75
CA GLY A 154 5.72 1.62 -13.24
C GLY A 154 4.39 1.09 -13.77
N MET A 155 3.29 1.36 -13.07
CA MET A 155 1.93 0.99 -13.52
C MET A 155 1.51 1.82 -14.74
N PHE A 156 1.79 3.13 -14.76
CA PHE A 156 1.50 3.98 -15.92
C PHE A 156 2.20 3.52 -17.19
N MET A 157 3.40 2.94 -17.08
CA MET A 157 4.14 2.42 -18.23
C MET A 157 3.47 1.18 -18.84
N GLN A 158 2.70 0.41 -18.07
CA GLN A 158 1.92 -0.74 -18.58
C GLN A 158 0.75 -0.29 -19.48
N VAL A 159 0.23 0.93 -19.30
CA VAL A 159 -0.79 1.49 -20.20
C VAL A 159 -0.23 1.66 -21.62
N CYS A 160 1.08 1.89 -21.75
CA CYS A 160 1.74 1.95 -23.06
C CYS A 160 1.89 0.58 -23.74
N ASP A 161 1.64 -0.54 -23.04
CA ASP A 161 1.61 -1.88 -23.63
C ASP A 161 0.23 -2.21 -24.24
N VAL A 162 -0.83 -1.47 -23.91
CA VAL A 162 -2.19 -1.63 -24.46
C VAL A 162 -2.22 -1.60 -26.01
N PRO A 163 -1.57 -0.64 -26.70
CA PRO A 163 -1.58 -0.60 -28.17
C PRO A 163 -0.81 -1.77 -28.80
N ARG A 164 0.21 -2.29 -28.10
CA ARG A 164 1.03 -3.41 -28.57
C ARG A 164 0.25 -4.72 -28.51
N LEU A 165 -0.52 -4.94 -27.44
CA LEU A 165 -1.42 -6.09 -27.31
C LEU A 165 -2.61 -6.02 -28.26
N TRP A 166 -3.18 -4.82 -28.46
CA TRP A 166 -4.25 -4.62 -29.46
C TRP A 166 -3.83 -5.04 -30.88
N ARG A 167 -2.54 -4.89 -31.20
CA ARG A 167 -1.98 -5.26 -32.50
C ARG A 167 -1.68 -6.76 -32.62
N GLN A 168 -1.52 -7.48 -31.51
CA GLN A 168 -1.23 -8.92 -31.50
C GLN A 168 -2.47 -9.79 -31.37
N SER A 169 -3.43 -9.43 -30.50
CA SER A 169 -4.67 -10.19 -30.36
C SER A 169 -5.80 -9.29 -29.84
N LYS A 170 -6.78 -9.02 -30.71
CA LYS A 170 -7.96 -8.19 -30.36
C LYS A 170 -8.83 -8.83 -29.27
N ALA A 171 -8.77 -10.15 -29.11
CA ALA A 171 -9.52 -10.90 -28.11
C ALA A 171 -8.92 -10.74 -26.69
N ASP A 172 -7.59 -10.72 -26.55
CA ASP A 172 -6.93 -10.47 -25.27
C ASP A 172 -7.08 -9.01 -24.84
N ALA A 173 -6.99 -8.08 -25.79
CA ALA A 173 -7.09 -6.64 -25.53
C ALA A 173 -8.49 -6.19 -25.03
N VAL A 174 -9.54 -6.96 -25.35
CA VAL A 174 -10.92 -6.70 -24.91
C VAL A 174 -11.30 -7.54 -23.69
N SER A 175 -10.50 -8.56 -23.34
CA SER A 175 -10.81 -9.44 -22.22
C SER A 175 -10.73 -8.70 -20.87
N PRO A 176 -11.68 -8.94 -19.93
CA PRO A 176 -11.61 -8.40 -18.57
C PRO A 176 -10.32 -8.79 -17.81
N VAL A 177 -9.66 -9.85 -18.26
CA VAL A 177 -8.38 -10.36 -17.76
C VAL A 177 -7.24 -9.34 -17.98
N PHE A 178 -7.34 -8.48 -19.00
CA PHE A 178 -6.36 -7.44 -19.25
C PHE A 178 -6.42 -6.31 -18.20
N LEU A 179 -7.63 -5.95 -17.73
CA LEU A 179 -7.79 -4.99 -16.63
C LEU A 179 -7.17 -5.53 -15.35
N GLN A 180 -7.35 -6.82 -15.08
CA GLN A 180 -6.85 -7.48 -13.86
C GLN A 180 -5.32 -7.66 -13.83
N ARG A 181 -4.64 -7.43 -14.94
CA ARG A 181 -3.17 -7.46 -15.04
C ARG A 181 -2.54 -6.06 -14.94
N MET A 182 -3.35 -5.01 -15.02
CA MET A 182 -2.95 -3.60 -14.85
C MET A 182 -3.25 -3.05 -13.44
N GLU A 183 -4.04 -3.75 -12.63
CA GLU A 183 -4.22 -3.52 -11.19
C GLU A 183 -3.19 -4.29 -10.36
#